data_AF-D5LNB3-F1
#
_entry.id   AF-D5LNB3-F1
#
_cell.length_a   1.000
_cell.length_b   1.000
_cell.length_c   1.000
_cell.angle_alpha   90.00
_cell.angle_beta   90.00
_cell.angle_gamma   90.00
#
_symmetry.space_group_name_H-M   'P 1'
#
loop_
_entity.id
_entity.type
_entity.pdbx_description
1 polymer ?
#
loop_
_entity_poly.entity_id
_entity_poly.type
_entity_poly.pdbx_seq_one_letter_code
_entity_poly.pdbx_strand_id
1 'polypeptide(L)'
;GLDIAVRLLEPIKEQFPILSYADFYQLAGVVAVEITGGPDVPFHPGRPDKKESPPEGRLPDATKGNDHLRAVFGHMGLSDKDIVALSGAHTLGRCHKERSGFEGPWTTNPLIFDNSYFKELLSGEKEGLIQLPSDKALLEDPVFRPLVEKYAA
;
A
#
# COMPACT_ATOMS: atom_id res chain seq x y z
N GLY A 1 -1.60 -2.79 15.36
CA GLY A 1 -0.67 -3.31 14.33
C GLY A 1 0.45 -2.31 14.04
N LEU A 2 0.12 -1.10 13.58
CA LEU A 2 1.12 -0.08 13.23
C LEU A 2 1.89 0.50 14.44
N ASP A 3 1.36 0.36 15.65
CA ASP A 3 2.08 0.66 16.90
C ASP A 3 3.42 -0.07 17.01
N ILE A 4 3.51 -1.29 16.46
CA ILE A 4 4.76 -2.05 16.39
C ILE A 4 5.77 -1.35 15.47
N ALA A 5 5.34 -0.86 14.31
CA ALA A 5 6.21 -0.17 13.36
C ALA A 5 6.73 1.15 13.95
N VAL A 6 5.87 1.92 14.62
CA VAL A 6 6.27 3.14 15.35
C VAL A 6 7.37 2.80 16.37
N ARG A 7 7.14 1.79 17.21
CA ARG A 7 8.13 1.38 18.23
C ARG A 7 9.45 0.88 17.64
N LEU A 8 9.43 0.19 16.49
CA LEU A 8 10.64 -0.27 15.81
C LEU A 8 11.47 0.88 15.23
N LEU A 9 10.79 1.95 14.81
CA LEU A 9 11.40 3.12 14.20
C LEU A 9 11.89 4.14 15.23
N GLU A 10 11.34 4.16 16.43
CA GLU A 10 11.65 5.14 17.47
C GLU A 10 13.15 5.26 17.79
N PRO A 11 13.92 4.17 18.00
CA PRO A 11 15.36 4.29 18.29
C PRO A 11 16.18 4.90 17.16
N ILE A 12 15.69 4.82 15.91
CA ILE A 12 16.32 5.49 14.76
C ILE A 12 15.90 6.96 14.76
N LYS A 13 14.61 7.26 14.97
CA LYS A 13 14.08 8.62 15.02
C LYS A 13 14.75 9.48 16.08
N GLU A 14 15.05 8.91 17.25
CA GLU A 14 15.76 9.57 18.36
C GLU A 14 17.16 10.08 17.96
N GLN A 15 17.82 9.41 17.03
CA GLN A 15 19.13 9.82 16.51
C GLN A 15 19.06 11.05 15.59
N PHE A 16 17.86 11.38 15.09
CA PHE A 16 17.63 12.47 14.14
C PHE A 16 16.53 13.43 14.64
N PRO A 17 16.79 14.20 15.72
CA PRO A 17 15.80 15.13 16.29
C PRO A 17 15.46 16.30 15.36
N ILE A 18 16.33 16.61 14.38
CA ILE A 18 16.08 17.66 13.38
C ILE A 18 14.98 17.28 12.37
N LEU A 19 14.74 15.98 12.16
CA LEU A 19 13.70 15.51 11.25
C LEU A 19 12.34 15.53 11.96
N SER A 20 11.32 16.01 11.27
CA SER A 20 9.93 15.80 11.68
C SER A 20 9.59 14.32 11.60
N TYR A 21 8.61 13.86 12.39
CA TYR A 21 8.08 12.51 12.23
C TYR A 21 7.42 12.33 10.86
N ALA A 22 6.78 13.39 10.34
CA ALA A 22 6.16 13.40 9.02
C ALA A 22 7.16 13.07 7.91
N ASP A 23 8.32 13.71 7.86
CA ASP A 23 9.35 13.38 6.87
C ASP A 23 10.00 12.03 7.16
N PHE A 24 10.25 11.71 8.42
CA PHE A 24 10.90 10.46 8.81
C PHE A 24 10.09 9.23 8.37
N TYR A 25 8.77 9.22 8.58
CA TYR A 25 7.92 8.10 8.15
C TYR A 25 7.77 8.02 6.63
N GLN A 26 7.72 9.15 5.93
CA GLN A 26 7.69 9.13 4.46
C GLN A 26 9.01 8.62 3.89
N LEU A 27 10.15 9.00 4.47
CA LEU A 27 11.45 8.47 4.09
C LEU A 27 11.54 6.96 4.37
N ALA A 28 11.06 6.49 5.52
CA ALA A 28 11.00 5.06 5.82
C ALA A 28 10.19 4.27 4.78
N GLY A 29 9.09 4.84 4.27
CA GLY A 29 8.31 4.25 3.18
C GLY A 29 9.08 4.19 1.86
N VAL A 30 9.78 5.27 1.49
CA VAL A 30 10.64 5.31 0.29
C VAL A 30 11.74 4.25 0.38
N VAL A 31 12.46 4.20 1.50
CA VAL A 31 13.54 3.22 1.74
C VAL A 31 13.01 1.78 1.73
N ALA A 32 11.80 1.55 2.26
CA ALA A 32 11.18 0.22 2.23
C ALA A 32 10.92 -0.28 0.79
N VAL A 33 10.50 0.61 -0.12
CA VAL A 33 10.35 0.29 -1.54
C VAL A 33 11.70 0.04 -2.21
N GLU A 34 12.68 0.92 -1.97
CA GLU A 34 14.03 0.81 -2.54
C GLU A 34 14.73 -0.50 -2.13
N ILE A 35 14.76 -0.79 -0.82
CA ILE A 35 15.50 -1.95 -0.28
C ILE A 35 14.91 -3.30 -0.71
N THR A 36 13.65 -3.31 -1.12
CA THR A 36 12.97 -4.51 -1.63
C THR A 36 13.11 -4.66 -3.15
N GLY A 37 13.88 -3.79 -3.82
CA GLY A 37 14.14 -3.82 -5.27
C GLY A 37 13.14 -3.00 -6.10
N GLY A 38 12.35 -2.15 -5.45
CA GLY A 38 11.38 -1.28 -6.10
C GLY A 38 12.00 -0.05 -6.76
N PRO A 39 11.18 0.82 -7.36
CA PRO A 39 11.66 2.01 -8.04
C PRO A 39 12.19 3.08 -7.06
N ASP A 40 13.11 3.92 -7.55
CA ASP A 40 13.56 5.12 -6.83
C ASP A 40 12.42 6.15 -6.76
N VAL A 41 11.81 6.31 -5.58
CA VAL A 41 10.76 7.30 -5.34
C VAL A 41 11.40 8.63 -4.89
N PRO A 42 11.24 9.74 -5.63
CA PRO A 42 11.83 11.01 -5.24
C PRO A 42 11.33 11.51 -3.87
N PHE A 43 12.26 11.72 -2.94
CA PHE A 43 11.97 12.25 -1.61
C PHE A 43 12.30 13.74 -1.54
N HIS A 44 11.34 14.53 -1.04
CA HIS A 44 11.51 15.95 -0.77
C HIS A 44 11.16 16.22 0.70
N PRO A 45 12.10 16.73 1.51
CA PRO A 45 11.86 17.06 2.92
C PRO A 45 11.10 18.38 3.06
N GLY A 46 10.64 18.67 4.27
CA GLY A 46 9.98 19.91 4.65
C GLY A 46 8.56 19.72 5.22
N ARG A 47 8.10 18.49 5.46
CA ARG A 47 6.77 18.27 6.05
C ARG A 47 6.78 18.65 7.53
N PRO A 48 5.92 19.57 7.99
CA PRO A 48 5.80 19.86 9.41
C PRO A 48 4.96 18.79 10.11
N ASP A 49 5.29 18.50 11.38
CA ASP A 49 4.42 17.71 12.24
C ASP A 49 3.17 18.51 12.61
N LYS A 50 2.00 17.88 12.49
CA LYS A 50 0.71 18.45 12.93
C LYS A 50 0.35 17.90 14.30
N LYS A 51 -0.24 18.76 15.14
CA LYS A 51 -0.66 18.39 16.52
C LYS A 51 -1.90 17.50 16.55
N GLU A 52 -2.81 17.71 15.60
CA GLU A 52 -4.10 17.04 15.57
C GLU A 52 -4.11 15.90 14.55
N SER A 53 -4.56 14.73 15.00
CA SER A 53 -4.84 13.60 14.14
C SER A 53 -6.12 13.83 13.33
N PRO A 54 -6.21 13.32 12.09
CA PRO A 54 -7.46 13.33 11.34
C PRO A 54 -8.52 12.44 12.03
N PRO A 55 -9.82 12.65 11.76
CA PRO A 55 -10.86 11.73 12.20
C PRO A 55 -10.66 10.34 11.56
N GLU A 56 -11.08 9.31 12.27
CA GLU A 56 -11.07 7.92 11.80
C GLU A 56 -12.02 7.72 10.60
N GLY A 57 -11.82 6.62 9.86
CA GLY A 57 -12.73 6.21 8.77
C GLY A 57 -12.39 6.74 7.39
N ARG A 58 -11.19 7.34 7.23
CA ARG A 58 -10.71 7.87 5.93
C ARG A 58 -9.88 6.88 5.11
N LEU A 59 -9.48 5.75 5.70
CA LEU A 59 -8.75 4.70 4.99
C LEU A 59 -9.72 3.79 4.23
N PRO A 60 -9.29 3.17 3.11
CA PRO A 60 -10.15 2.29 2.33
C PRO A 60 -10.55 1.04 3.12
N ASP A 61 -11.72 0.49 2.79
CA ASP A 61 -12.27 -0.72 3.38
C ASP A 61 -12.04 -1.85 2.38
N ALA A 62 -11.30 -2.87 2.81
CA ALA A 62 -10.92 -4.02 2.00
C ALA A 62 -12.11 -4.81 1.45
N THR A 63 -13.30 -4.67 2.04
CA THR A 63 -14.51 -5.40 1.64
C THR A 63 -15.31 -4.70 0.54
N LYS A 64 -14.93 -3.46 0.17
CA LYS A 64 -15.66 -2.64 -0.81
C LYS A 64 -14.96 -2.61 -2.17
N GLY A 65 -15.72 -2.22 -3.20
CA GLY A 65 -15.27 -2.19 -4.59
C GLY A 65 -14.96 -0.80 -5.15
N ASN A 66 -15.04 -0.67 -6.47
CA ASN A 66 -14.49 0.44 -7.26
C ASN A 66 -15.00 1.84 -6.88
N ASP A 67 -16.30 1.98 -6.60
CA ASP A 67 -16.86 3.26 -6.18
C ASP A 67 -16.25 3.76 -4.86
N HIS A 68 -16.01 2.84 -3.92
CA HIS A 68 -15.35 3.16 -2.65
C HIS A 68 -13.89 3.54 -2.86
N LEU A 69 -13.17 2.80 -3.73
CA LEU A 69 -11.79 3.14 -4.09
C LEU A 69 -11.72 4.55 -4.69
N ARG A 70 -12.56 4.88 -5.67
CA ARG A 70 -12.61 6.23 -6.25
C ARG A 70 -13.00 7.30 -5.25
N ALA A 71 -13.96 7.01 -4.35
CA ALA A 71 -14.35 7.97 -3.31
C ALA A 71 -13.19 8.31 -2.36
N VAL A 72 -12.45 7.29 -1.90
CA VAL A 72 -11.35 7.47 -0.95
C VAL A 72 -10.13 8.10 -1.62
N PHE A 73 -9.64 7.51 -2.72
CA PHE A 73 -8.44 7.99 -3.40
C PHE A 73 -8.69 9.30 -4.16
N GLY A 74 -9.90 9.50 -4.69
CA GLY A 74 -10.31 10.78 -5.29
C GLY A 74 -10.34 11.92 -4.27
N HIS A 75 -10.76 11.65 -3.01
CA HIS A 75 -10.63 12.63 -1.93
C HIS A 75 -9.16 12.98 -1.61
N MET A 76 -8.21 12.08 -1.89
CA MET A 76 -6.77 12.35 -1.80
C MET A 76 -6.21 13.08 -3.04
N GLY A 77 -7.04 13.31 -4.07
CA GLY A 77 -6.63 13.94 -5.33
C GLY A 77 -5.90 12.99 -6.28
N LEU A 78 -6.04 11.67 -6.09
CA LEU A 78 -5.36 10.65 -6.88
C LEU A 78 -6.26 10.14 -8.02
N SER A 79 -5.65 9.83 -9.17
CA SER A 79 -6.34 9.36 -10.37
C SER A 79 -6.59 7.85 -10.36
N ASP A 80 -7.43 7.36 -11.28
CA ASP A 80 -7.65 5.93 -11.50
C ASP A 80 -6.34 5.15 -11.75
N LYS A 81 -5.37 5.79 -12.43
CA LYS A 81 -4.04 5.21 -12.65
C LYS A 81 -3.27 5.05 -11.34
N ASP A 82 -3.36 6.05 -10.46
CA ASP A 82 -2.68 6.05 -9.17
C ASP A 82 -3.29 5.01 -8.23
N ILE A 83 -4.62 4.82 -8.27
CA ILE A 83 -5.31 3.75 -7.52
C ILE A 83 -4.70 2.40 -7.88
N VAL A 84 -4.70 2.04 -9.16
CA VAL A 84 -4.21 0.72 -9.59
C VAL A 84 -2.71 0.56 -9.33
N ALA A 85 -1.91 1.62 -9.55
CA ALA A 85 -0.48 1.57 -9.28
C ALA A 85 -0.18 1.37 -7.79
N LEU A 86 -0.86 2.10 -6.91
CA LEU A 86 -0.67 2.00 -5.46
C LEU A 86 -1.20 0.68 -4.88
N SER A 87 -2.26 0.10 -5.45
CA SER A 87 -2.69 -1.27 -5.11
C SER A 87 -1.58 -2.30 -5.32
N GLY A 88 -0.67 -2.06 -6.26
CA GLY A 88 0.53 -2.87 -6.49
C GLY A 88 1.46 -2.99 -5.28
N ALA A 89 1.37 -2.10 -4.29
CA ALA A 89 2.14 -2.20 -3.05
C ALA A 89 1.83 -3.48 -2.25
N HIS A 90 0.66 -4.09 -2.46
CA HIS A 90 0.34 -5.43 -1.93
C HIS A 90 1.26 -6.54 -2.47
N THR A 91 2.11 -6.27 -3.46
CA THR A 91 3.19 -7.20 -3.85
C THR A 91 4.10 -7.53 -2.65
N LEU A 92 4.19 -6.61 -1.68
CA LEU A 92 4.91 -6.79 -0.43
C LEU A 92 3.97 -7.15 0.73
N GLY A 93 4.47 -7.97 1.64
CA GLY A 93 3.84 -8.25 2.92
C GLY A 93 2.67 -9.23 2.85
N ARG A 94 1.79 -9.14 3.85
CA ARG A 94 0.68 -10.07 4.07
C ARG A 94 -0.40 -9.50 4.98
N CYS A 95 -1.60 -10.02 4.85
CA CYS A 95 -2.64 -9.87 5.87
C CYS A 95 -2.34 -10.74 7.10
N HIS A 96 -2.83 -10.28 8.25
CA HIS A 96 -2.74 -10.99 9.53
C HIS A 96 -4.11 -11.00 10.19
N LYS A 97 -4.61 -12.18 10.54
CA LYS A 97 -5.98 -12.42 11.02
C LYS A 97 -6.34 -11.57 12.24
N GLU A 98 -5.41 -11.38 13.16
CA GLU A 98 -5.60 -10.59 14.39
C GLU A 98 -5.64 -9.08 14.16
N ARG A 99 -5.36 -8.60 12.93
CA ARG A 99 -5.35 -7.18 12.57
C ARG A 99 -6.54 -6.82 11.70
N SER A 100 -6.62 -7.44 10.53
CA SER A 100 -7.61 -7.11 9.49
C SER A 100 -8.70 -8.16 9.35
N GLY A 101 -8.63 -9.29 10.05
CA GLY A 101 -9.50 -10.45 9.85
C GLY A 101 -9.12 -11.32 8.64
N PHE A 102 -8.44 -10.76 7.65
CA PHE A 102 -7.83 -11.45 6.50
C PHE A 102 -6.46 -12.07 6.87
N GLU A 103 -6.02 -13.10 6.13
CA GLU A 103 -4.78 -13.85 6.40
C GLU A 103 -4.07 -14.26 5.11
N GLY A 104 -2.74 -14.09 5.07
CA GLY A 104 -1.89 -14.60 3.99
C GLY A 104 -1.25 -13.50 3.11
N PRO A 105 -0.18 -13.84 2.37
CA PRO A 105 0.47 -12.93 1.43
C PRO A 105 -0.26 -12.86 0.09
N TRP A 106 -0.09 -11.78 -0.66
CA TRP A 106 -0.60 -11.68 -2.03
C TRP A 106 0.32 -12.35 -3.05
N THR A 107 1.60 -12.46 -2.74
CA THR A 107 2.63 -12.99 -3.62
C THR A 107 3.43 -14.10 -2.94
N THR A 108 4.09 -14.93 -3.73
CA THR A 108 4.96 -16.00 -3.23
C THR A 108 6.26 -15.46 -2.61
N ASN A 109 6.66 -14.24 -2.96
CA ASN A 109 7.87 -13.56 -2.47
C ASN A 109 7.51 -12.20 -1.82
N PRO A 110 6.93 -12.17 -0.61
CA PRO A 110 6.35 -10.96 -0.01
C PRO A 110 7.39 -9.92 0.46
N LEU A 111 8.67 -10.09 0.12
CA LEU A 111 9.76 -9.15 0.41
C LEU A 111 10.46 -8.65 -0.86
N ILE A 112 9.95 -8.98 -2.04
CA ILE A 112 10.49 -8.53 -3.33
C ILE A 112 9.46 -7.61 -3.97
N PHE A 113 9.87 -6.38 -4.28
CA PHE A 113 9.03 -5.43 -4.98
C PHE A 113 9.13 -5.70 -6.48
N ASP A 114 8.09 -6.31 -7.03
CA ASP A 114 7.96 -6.58 -8.46
C ASP A 114 6.48 -6.45 -8.89
N ASN A 115 6.17 -6.83 -10.12
CA ASN A 115 4.79 -6.81 -10.62
C ASN A 115 3.99 -8.10 -10.35
N SER A 116 4.44 -8.96 -9.43
CA SER A 116 3.80 -10.24 -9.14
C SER A 116 2.38 -10.07 -8.63
N TYR A 117 2.07 -9.02 -7.85
CA TYR A 117 0.69 -8.70 -7.45
C TYR A 117 -0.30 -8.74 -8.61
N PHE A 118 0.01 -8.06 -9.72
CA PHE A 118 -0.90 -8.01 -10.88
C PHE A 118 -0.98 -9.34 -11.62
N LYS A 119 0.14 -10.08 -11.71
CA LYS A 119 0.17 -11.43 -12.31
C LYS A 119 -0.66 -12.42 -11.51
N GLU A 120 -0.52 -12.40 -10.19
CA GLU A 120 -1.30 -13.24 -9.28
C GLU A 120 -2.79 -12.89 -9.38
N LEU A 121 -3.13 -11.61 -9.39
CA LEU A 121 -4.51 -11.12 -9.53
C LEU A 121 -5.17 -11.65 -10.83
N LEU A 122 -4.49 -11.53 -11.98
CA LEU A 122 -5.02 -12.01 -13.27
C LEU A 122 -5.10 -13.54 -13.37
N SER A 123 -4.28 -14.26 -12.62
CA SER A 123 -4.25 -15.72 -12.65
C SER A 123 -5.35 -16.41 -11.82
N GLY A 124 -6.14 -15.63 -11.08
CA GLY A 124 -7.20 -16.13 -10.19
C GLY A 124 -6.67 -16.57 -8.82
N GLU A 125 -7.59 -17.08 -7.98
CA GLU A 125 -7.25 -17.50 -6.62
C GLU A 125 -6.36 -18.74 -6.61
N LYS A 126 -5.34 -18.73 -5.75
CA LYS A 126 -4.41 -19.84 -5.54
C LYS A 126 -4.34 -20.17 -4.06
N GLU A 127 -4.21 -21.46 -3.74
CA GLU A 127 -4.00 -21.88 -2.36
C GLU A 127 -2.74 -21.23 -1.78
N GLY A 128 -2.88 -20.65 -0.58
CA GLY A 128 -1.79 -19.97 0.13
C GLY A 128 -1.58 -18.50 -0.23
N LEU A 129 -2.27 -17.96 -1.25
CA LEU A 129 -2.26 -16.53 -1.58
C LEU A 129 -3.63 -15.89 -1.32
N ILE A 130 -3.63 -14.61 -0.98
CA ILE A 130 -4.86 -13.85 -0.76
C ILE A 130 -5.14 -12.86 -1.89
N GLN A 131 -6.43 -12.65 -2.14
CA GLN A 131 -6.95 -11.51 -2.90
C GLN A 131 -8.14 -10.92 -2.13
N LEU A 132 -8.04 -9.67 -1.70
CA LEU A 132 -9.14 -8.99 -1.01
C LEU A 132 -10.27 -8.67 -2.01
N PRO A 133 -11.51 -8.48 -1.53
CA PRO A 133 -12.59 -7.96 -2.37
C PRO A 133 -12.20 -6.67 -3.12
N SER A 134 -11.47 -5.76 -2.46
CA SER A 134 -10.95 -4.54 -3.09
C SER A 134 -9.91 -4.79 -4.19
N ASP A 135 -9.10 -5.85 -4.09
CA ASP A 135 -8.15 -6.22 -5.14
C ASP A 135 -8.90 -6.76 -6.37
N LYS A 136 -9.87 -7.64 -6.13
CA LYS A 136 -10.70 -8.23 -7.20
C LYS A 136 -11.52 -7.20 -7.94
N ALA A 137 -11.98 -6.16 -7.25
CA ALA A 137 -12.73 -5.05 -7.86
C ALA A 137 -11.95 -4.39 -9.02
N LEU A 138 -10.62 -4.36 -8.97
CA LEU A 138 -9.77 -3.84 -10.04
C LEU A 138 -9.94 -4.59 -11.38
N LEU A 139 -10.37 -5.86 -11.34
CA LEU A 139 -10.63 -6.68 -12.52
C LEU A 139 -12.03 -6.45 -13.12
N GLU A 140 -12.94 -5.85 -12.35
CA GLU A 140 -14.34 -5.64 -12.74
C GLU A 140 -14.55 -4.27 -13.40
N ASP A 141 -13.63 -3.33 -13.19
CA ASP A 141 -13.74 -1.97 -13.68
C ASP A 141 -13.14 -1.80 -15.10
N PRO A 142 -13.84 -1.15 -16.04
CA PRO A 142 -13.36 -0.95 -17.41
C PRO A 142 -12.16 0.00 -17.53
N VAL A 143 -11.88 0.83 -16.50
CA VAL A 143 -10.70 1.70 -16.46
C VAL A 143 -9.55 1.03 -15.71
N PHE A 144 -9.84 0.34 -14.59
CA PHE A 144 -8.78 -0.31 -13.80
C PHE A 144 -8.21 -1.55 -14.49
N ARG A 145 -9.05 -2.40 -15.09
CA ARG A 145 -8.58 -3.66 -15.67
C ARG A 145 -7.50 -3.49 -16.75
N PRO A 146 -7.62 -2.56 -17.72
CA PRO A 146 -6.55 -2.30 -18.67
C PRO A 146 -5.23 -1.89 -18.03
N LEU A 147 -5.26 -1.22 -16.87
CA LEU A 147 -4.06 -0.87 -16.10
C LEU A 147 -3.46 -2.08 -15.39
N VAL A 148 -4.30 -2.97 -14.83
CA VAL A 148 -3.85 -4.24 -14.25
C VAL A 148 -3.16 -5.10 -15.31
N GLU A 149 -3.78 -5.25 -16.48
CA GLU A 149 -3.20 -5.97 -17.62
C GLU A 149 -1.89 -5.34 -18.09
N LYS A 150 -1.84 -4.00 -18.16
CA LYS A 150 -0.62 -3.26 -18.50
C LYS A 150 0.52 -3.50 -17.51
N TYR A 151 0.23 -3.50 -16.21
CA TYR A 151 1.28 -3.67 -15.19
C TYR A 151 1.70 -5.13 -15.01
N ALA A 152 0.87 -6.10 -15.40
CA ALA A 152 1.22 -7.52 -15.38
C ALA A 152 2.09 -7.97 -16.56
N ALA A 153 1.95 -7.32 -17.72
CA ALA A 153 2.70 -7.60 -18.95
C ALA A 153 4.20 -7.32 -18.80
#